data_AF-A0A022KS35-F1
#
_entry.id   AF-A0A022KS35-F1
#
_cell.length_a   1.000
_cell.length_b   1.000
_cell.length_c   1.000
_cell.angle_alpha   90.00
_cell.angle_beta   90.00
_cell.angle_gamma   90.00
#
_symmetry.space_group_name_H-M   'P 1'
#
loop_
_entity.id
_entity.type
_entity.pdbx_description
1 polymer ?
#
loop_
_entity_poly.entity_id
_entity_poly.type
_entity_poly.pdbx_seq_one_letter_code
_entity_poly.pdbx_strand_id
1 'polypeptide(L)'
;MIPQATQRPRRRRRATAAGAALAALLLSGCTDEQLRGYLPGYNDGQVTNQTERITTMWVGSWSVLVIVGLIVWALTIWCAIAYRRRKDDTGYPIQLRYHVPLELMFTLLPVVMIMTLFYFTQRDVREIEHHVAEPDLTVNVVAKQWSWDFNYVEPDVHEPAGVQSFQTGQEGAAEALPVLYLPVGQTVEFQLDSRDVIHSFWVVDFLYKKDMFPGHTTSFQITPTREGVYAGKCAELCGEYHSDMLFNVHVVSQEEFDARMQELADQGNTGQLGVDLNRNEEDWSMRERYDEAHPRNAERTTTPAGEETDQ
;
A
#
# COMPACT_ATOMS: atom_id res chain seq x y z
N MET A 1 -77.25 15.10 -13.06
CA MET A 1 -76.23 14.17 -12.53
C MET A 1 -75.24 13.87 -13.63
N ILE A 2 -74.03 14.42 -13.56
CA ILE A 2 -72.93 14.12 -14.49
C ILE A 2 -71.95 13.23 -13.71
N PRO A 3 -71.54 12.05 -14.23
CA PRO A 3 -70.63 11.17 -13.50
C PRO A 3 -69.21 11.75 -13.54
N GLN A 4 -68.58 11.90 -12.37
CA GLN A 4 -67.16 12.24 -12.30
C GLN A 4 -66.32 11.00 -12.62
N ALA A 5 -65.58 11.05 -13.72
CA ALA A 5 -64.60 10.04 -14.08
C ALA A 5 -63.42 10.05 -13.09
N THR A 6 -63.12 8.91 -12.50
CA THR A 6 -62.02 8.69 -11.57
C THR A 6 -60.68 8.85 -12.28
N GLN A 7 -60.05 10.02 -12.19
CA GLN A 7 -58.65 10.20 -12.61
C GLN A 7 -57.71 9.46 -11.66
N ARG A 8 -57.33 8.21 -12.00
CA ARG A 8 -56.03 7.61 -11.62
C ARG A 8 -55.78 6.36 -12.48
N PRO A 9 -54.71 6.35 -13.31
CA PRO A 9 -53.53 5.56 -12.93
C PRO A 9 -52.17 6.12 -13.40
N ARG A 10 -52.10 7.35 -13.94
CA ARG A 10 -50.85 7.90 -14.53
C ARG A 10 -49.71 8.08 -13.52
N ARG A 11 -50.00 8.40 -12.25
CA ARG A 11 -48.96 8.61 -11.20
C ARG A 11 -48.32 7.30 -10.74
N ARG A 12 -49.09 6.20 -10.69
CA ARG A 12 -48.56 4.85 -10.37
C ARG A 12 -47.64 4.34 -11.48
N ARG A 13 -48.01 4.52 -12.75
CA ARG A 13 -47.17 4.13 -13.90
C ARG A 13 -45.84 4.88 -13.97
N ARG A 14 -45.81 6.17 -13.59
CA ARG A 14 -44.56 6.94 -13.50
C ARG A 14 -43.68 6.51 -12.32
N ALA A 15 -44.27 6.17 -11.18
CA ALA A 15 -43.54 5.66 -10.03
C ALA A 15 -42.95 4.26 -10.28
N THR A 16 -43.69 3.38 -10.95
CA THR A 16 -43.17 2.05 -11.34
C THR A 16 -42.09 2.14 -12.42
N ALA A 17 -42.22 3.07 -13.39
CA ALA A 17 -41.20 3.29 -14.39
C ALA A 17 -39.92 3.91 -13.80
N ALA A 18 -40.06 4.86 -12.86
CA ALA A 18 -38.92 5.41 -12.13
C ALA A 18 -38.25 4.36 -11.22
N GLY A 19 -39.03 3.50 -10.56
CA GLY A 19 -38.51 2.38 -9.78
C GLY A 19 -37.80 1.34 -10.64
N ALA A 20 -38.32 1.03 -11.82
CA ALA A 20 -37.69 0.11 -12.77
C ALA A 20 -36.40 0.71 -13.39
N ALA A 21 -36.37 2.02 -13.68
CA ALA A 21 -35.18 2.70 -14.16
C ALA A 21 -34.09 2.78 -13.08
N LEU A 22 -34.47 3.05 -11.82
CA LEU A 22 -33.55 3.04 -10.69
C LEU A 22 -33.03 1.61 -10.41
N ALA A 23 -33.89 0.60 -10.49
CA ALA A 23 -33.49 -0.80 -10.37
C ALA A 23 -32.57 -1.22 -11.52
N ALA A 24 -32.84 -0.81 -12.76
CA ALA A 24 -31.97 -1.08 -13.91
C ALA A 24 -30.59 -0.42 -13.77
N LEU A 25 -30.54 0.82 -13.25
CA LEU A 25 -29.27 1.52 -12.93
C LEU A 25 -28.50 0.86 -11.78
N LEU A 26 -29.20 0.28 -10.80
CA LEU A 26 -28.59 -0.44 -9.68
C LEU A 26 -28.16 -1.87 -10.05
N LEU A 27 -28.80 -2.49 -11.05
CA LEU A 27 -28.53 -3.86 -11.49
C LEU A 27 -27.51 -3.95 -12.64
N SER A 28 -27.13 -2.83 -13.27
CA SER A 28 -26.18 -2.81 -14.40
C SER A 28 -24.70 -2.65 -13.99
N GLY A 29 -24.34 -2.82 -12.71
CA GLY A 29 -23.12 -2.22 -12.15
C GLY A 29 -22.12 -3.19 -11.53
N CYS A 30 -21.58 -4.14 -12.30
CA CYS A 30 -20.29 -4.73 -11.94
C CYS A 30 -19.38 -4.67 -13.15
N THR A 31 -18.59 -3.59 -13.26
CA THR A 31 -17.41 -3.59 -14.11
C THR A 31 -16.33 -4.46 -13.46
N ASP A 32 -15.41 -4.99 -14.25
CA ASP A 32 -14.34 -5.85 -13.71
C ASP A 32 -13.47 -5.09 -12.68
N GLU A 33 -13.24 -3.79 -12.90
CA GLU A 33 -12.55 -2.91 -11.96
C GLU A 33 -13.28 -2.78 -10.61
N GLN A 34 -14.62 -2.78 -10.62
CA GLN A 34 -15.43 -2.80 -9.40
C GLN A 34 -15.32 -4.13 -8.66
N LEU A 35 -15.27 -5.25 -9.39
CA LEU A 35 -15.08 -6.57 -8.80
C LEU A 35 -13.72 -6.71 -8.12
N ARG A 36 -12.71 -6.00 -8.61
CA ARG A 36 -11.37 -5.91 -8.01
C ARG A 36 -11.26 -4.83 -6.92
N GLY A 37 -12.33 -4.07 -6.66
CA GLY A 37 -12.34 -3.00 -5.67
C GLY A 37 -11.45 -1.81 -6.02
N TYR A 38 -11.28 -1.51 -7.31
CA TYR A 38 -10.43 -0.42 -7.83
C TYR A 38 -8.92 -0.57 -7.53
N LEU A 39 -8.46 -1.77 -7.19
CA LEU A 39 -7.02 -2.04 -7.08
C LEU A 39 -6.38 -2.17 -8.47
N PRO A 40 -5.14 -1.67 -8.65
CA PRO A 40 -4.40 -1.85 -9.90
C PRO A 40 -4.15 -3.32 -10.20
N GLY A 41 -3.89 -3.63 -11.47
CA GLY A 41 -3.66 -4.96 -12.00
C GLY A 41 -4.73 -5.39 -13.02
N TYR A 42 -4.94 -6.70 -13.13
CA TYR A 42 -5.65 -7.29 -14.26
C TYR A 42 -6.83 -8.17 -13.84
N ASN A 43 -7.77 -8.39 -14.75
CA ASN A 43 -9.03 -9.10 -14.46
C ASN A 43 -9.00 -10.58 -14.88
N ASP A 44 -8.04 -10.97 -15.71
CA ASP A 44 -7.88 -12.29 -16.32
C ASP A 44 -6.83 -13.15 -15.62
N GLY A 45 -6.45 -12.81 -14.39
CA GLY A 45 -5.52 -13.62 -13.59
C GLY A 45 -4.72 -12.81 -12.57
N GLN A 46 -3.88 -13.53 -11.83
CA GLN A 46 -2.98 -12.94 -10.85
C GLN A 46 -1.71 -12.40 -11.53
N VAL A 47 -1.13 -11.33 -10.94
CA VAL A 47 0.18 -10.80 -11.34
C VAL A 47 1.29 -11.52 -10.57
N THR A 48 1.02 -11.86 -9.31
CA THR A 48 1.89 -12.63 -8.43
C THR A 48 1.09 -13.68 -7.67
N ASN A 49 1.75 -14.64 -7.05
CA ASN A 49 1.14 -15.64 -6.15
C ASN A 49 0.31 -15.06 -4.99
N GLN A 50 0.48 -13.78 -4.63
CA GLN A 50 -0.21 -13.13 -3.51
C GLN A 50 -1.34 -12.17 -3.94
N THR A 51 -1.37 -11.77 -5.22
CA THR A 51 -2.26 -10.69 -5.69
C THR A 51 -3.75 -11.00 -5.47
N GLU A 52 -4.20 -12.25 -5.69
CA GLU A 52 -5.61 -12.62 -5.48
C GLU A 52 -6.00 -12.60 -4.00
N ARG A 53 -5.10 -13.06 -3.12
CA ARG A 53 -5.32 -13.05 -1.67
C ARG A 53 -5.54 -11.63 -1.17
N ILE A 54 -4.64 -10.72 -1.56
CA ILE A 54 -4.71 -9.30 -1.19
C ILE A 54 -5.99 -8.67 -1.75
N THR A 55 -6.30 -8.92 -3.03
CA THR A 55 -7.51 -8.39 -3.67
C THR A 55 -8.78 -8.89 -3.00
N THR A 56 -8.88 -10.19 -2.71
CA THR A 56 -10.04 -10.78 -2.05
C THR A 56 -10.26 -10.18 -0.66
N MET A 57 -9.18 -9.99 0.11
CA MET A 57 -9.26 -9.39 1.43
C MET A 57 -9.67 -7.91 1.37
N TRP A 58 -9.16 -7.16 0.39
CA TRP A 58 -9.55 -5.78 0.14
C TRP A 58 -11.04 -5.66 -0.19
N VAL A 59 -11.52 -6.40 -1.18
CA VAL A 59 -12.92 -6.36 -1.64
C VAL A 59 -13.87 -6.82 -0.54
N GLY A 60 -13.52 -7.90 0.17
CA GLY A 60 -14.32 -8.39 1.30
C GLY A 60 -14.42 -7.35 2.42
N SER A 61 -13.30 -6.74 2.81
CA SER A 61 -13.25 -5.71 3.85
C SER A 61 -14.05 -4.47 3.47
N TRP A 62 -13.87 -3.95 2.25
CA TRP A 62 -14.61 -2.79 1.77
C TRP A 62 -16.10 -3.06 1.63
N SER A 63 -16.50 -4.26 1.20
CA SER A 63 -17.91 -4.64 1.10
C SER A 63 -18.59 -4.54 2.47
N VAL A 64 -17.96 -5.08 3.52
CA VAL A 64 -18.47 -4.98 4.90
C VAL A 64 -18.52 -3.52 5.37
N LEU A 65 -17.45 -2.75 5.14
CA LEU A 65 -17.39 -1.33 5.52
C LEU A 65 -18.47 -0.49 4.84
N VAL A 66 -18.72 -0.71 3.54
CA VAL A 66 -19.77 -0.01 2.79
C VAL A 66 -21.15 -0.36 3.34
N ILE A 67 -21.44 -1.65 3.64
CA ILE A 67 -22.72 -2.06 4.23
C ILE A 67 -22.94 -1.35 5.57
N VAL A 68 -21.94 -1.36 6.44
CA VAL A 68 -22.01 -0.71 7.75
C VAL A 68 -22.17 0.80 7.60
N GLY A 69 -21.39 1.42 6.73
CA GLY A 69 -21.47 2.84 6.41
C GLY A 69 -22.86 3.25 5.91
N LEU A 70 -23.45 2.48 5.01
CA LEU A 70 -24.82 2.71 4.51
C LEU A 70 -25.86 2.62 5.63
N ILE A 71 -25.74 1.66 6.55
CA ILE A 71 -26.64 1.55 7.72
C ILE A 71 -26.51 2.79 8.60
N VAL A 72 -25.28 3.20 8.93
CA VAL A 72 -25.02 4.37 9.78
C VAL A 72 -25.52 5.66 9.12
N TRP A 73 -25.25 5.85 7.83
CA TRP A 73 -25.75 7.01 7.07
C TRP A 73 -27.27 7.00 6.99
N ALA A 74 -27.90 5.87 6.70
CA ALA A 74 -29.35 5.74 6.65
C ALA A 74 -30.00 6.09 7.99
N LEU A 75 -29.47 5.58 9.11
CA LEU A 75 -29.97 5.90 10.45
C LEU A 75 -29.75 7.37 10.81
N THR A 76 -28.61 7.95 10.43
CA THR A 76 -28.29 9.37 10.69
C THR A 76 -29.22 10.29 9.92
N ILE A 77 -29.39 10.05 8.61
CA ILE A 77 -30.29 10.80 7.74
C ILE A 77 -31.74 10.62 8.20
N TRP A 78 -32.12 9.39 8.58
CA TRP A 78 -33.43 9.11 9.14
C TRP A 78 -33.68 9.94 10.40
N CYS A 79 -32.73 9.96 11.35
CA CYS A 79 -32.87 10.74 12.57
C CYS A 79 -32.99 12.25 12.27
N ALA A 80 -32.19 12.76 11.32
CA ALA A 80 -32.23 14.15 10.90
C ALA A 80 -33.56 14.56 10.26
N ILE A 81 -34.27 13.62 9.59
CA ILE A 81 -35.56 13.89 8.95
C ILE A 81 -36.73 13.64 9.91
N ALA A 82 -36.73 12.49 10.60
CA ALA A 82 -37.84 12.02 11.43
C ALA A 82 -38.01 12.85 12.70
N TYR A 83 -36.89 13.25 13.33
CA TYR A 83 -36.89 14.04 14.57
C TYR A 83 -36.65 15.54 14.32
N ARG A 84 -36.78 16.00 13.07
CA ARG A 84 -36.71 17.42 12.74
C ARG A 84 -37.90 18.16 13.35
N ARG A 85 -37.62 19.11 14.25
CA ARG A 85 -38.63 19.97 14.88
C ARG A 85 -39.52 20.65 13.84
N ARG A 86 -40.83 20.54 14.00
CA ARG A 86 -41.84 21.22 13.17
C ARG A 86 -42.33 22.50 13.85
N LYS A 87 -42.99 23.38 13.08
CA LYS A 87 -43.51 24.66 13.58
C LYS A 87 -44.54 24.48 14.70
N ASP A 88 -45.24 23.35 14.70
CA ASP A 88 -46.35 23.06 15.61
C ASP A 88 -45.90 22.25 16.85
N ASP A 89 -44.61 21.87 16.93
CA ASP A 89 -44.06 21.13 18.06
C ASP A 89 -43.83 22.04 19.27
N THR A 90 -44.55 21.76 20.36
CA THR A 90 -44.42 22.41 21.66
C THR A 90 -43.90 21.43 22.71
N GLY A 91 -43.05 21.90 23.63
CA GLY A 91 -42.44 21.07 24.68
C GLY A 91 -41.05 20.52 24.34
N TYR A 92 -40.55 19.64 25.22
CA TYR A 92 -39.24 18.99 25.12
C TYR A 92 -39.39 17.58 24.53
N PRO A 93 -38.35 17.04 23.84
CA PRO A 93 -38.35 15.65 23.38
C PRO A 93 -38.36 14.67 24.56
N ILE A 94 -38.74 13.42 24.30
CA ILE A 94 -38.72 12.36 25.31
C ILE A 94 -37.30 12.20 25.90
N GLN A 95 -37.21 12.21 27.23
CA GLN A 95 -35.93 12.04 27.94
C GLN A 95 -35.71 10.56 28.24
N LEU A 96 -34.96 9.88 27.37
CA LEU A 96 -34.50 8.51 27.58
C LEU A 96 -33.07 8.56 28.15
N ARG A 97 -32.76 7.72 29.15
CA ARG A 97 -31.46 7.78 29.85
C ARG A 97 -30.57 6.55 29.64
N TYR A 98 -31.11 5.33 29.67
CA TYR A 98 -30.32 4.10 29.55
C TYR A 98 -31.06 3.05 28.74
N HIS A 99 -30.33 2.32 27.92
CA HIS A 99 -30.84 1.13 27.23
C HIS A 99 -29.75 0.06 27.15
N VAL A 100 -29.49 -0.59 28.29
CA VAL A 100 -28.40 -1.57 28.48
C VAL A 100 -28.34 -2.63 27.36
N PRO A 101 -29.44 -3.24 26.88
CA PRO A 101 -29.34 -4.21 25.79
C PRO A 101 -28.79 -3.64 24.47
N LEU A 102 -29.07 -2.37 24.18
CA LEU A 102 -28.61 -1.69 22.96
C LEU A 102 -27.15 -1.26 23.11
N GLU A 103 -26.78 -0.79 24.29
CA GLU A 103 -25.39 -0.47 24.65
C GLU A 103 -24.50 -1.72 24.54
N LEU A 104 -24.98 -2.88 25.01
CA LEU A 104 -24.28 -4.16 24.86
C LEU A 104 -24.16 -4.56 23.39
N MET A 105 -25.23 -4.41 22.61
CA MET A 105 -25.24 -4.74 21.17
C MET A 105 -24.19 -3.94 20.39
N PHE A 106 -24.16 -2.61 20.51
CA PHE A 106 -23.18 -1.77 19.81
C PHE A 106 -21.77 -1.86 20.40
N THR A 107 -21.57 -2.51 21.54
CA THR A 107 -20.22 -2.81 22.06
C THR A 107 -19.73 -4.16 21.54
N LEU A 108 -20.53 -5.23 21.66
CA LEU A 108 -20.11 -6.57 21.26
C LEU A 108 -20.03 -6.74 19.75
N LEU A 109 -20.94 -6.14 18.99
CA LEU A 109 -20.96 -6.30 17.54
C LEU A 109 -19.68 -5.76 16.87
N PRO A 110 -19.20 -4.53 17.13
CA PRO A 110 -17.92 -4.06 16.60
C PRO A 110 -16.74 -4.90 17.07
N VAL A 111 -16.73 -5.36 18.32
CA VAL A 111 -15.64 -6.22 18.84
C VAL A 111 -15.57 -7.53 18.05
N VAL A 112 -16.70 -8.21 17.82
CA VAL A 112 -16.74 -9.44 17.02
C VAL A 112 -16.31 -9.17 15.57
N MET A 113 -16.76 -8.07 14.97
CA MET A 113 -16.35 -7.68 13.62
C MET A 113 -14.84 -7.46 13.51
N ILE A 114 -14.25 -6.71 14.45
CA ILE A 114 -12.80 -6.44 14.48
C ILE A 114 -12.02 -7.75 14.70
N MET A 115 -12.45 -8.60 15.64
CA MET A 115 -11.80 -9.90 15.86
C MET A 115 -11.84 -10.79 14.60
N THR A 116 -12.93 -10.75 13.86
CA THR A 116 -13.08 -11.49 12.60
C THR A 116 -12.12 -10.95 11.55
N LEU A 117 -12.08 -9.63 11.35
CA LEU A 117 -11.16 -9.00 10.41
C LEU A 117 -9.71 -9.30 10.78
N PHE A 118 -9.35 -9.14 12.06
CA PHE A 118 -8.02 -9.42 12.59
C PHE A 118 -7.58 -10.86 12.32
N TYR A 119 -8.45 -11.84 12.54
CA TYR A 119 -8.14 -13.24 12.27
C TYR A 119 -7.76 -13.46 10.80
N PHE A 120 -8.57 -12.94 9.86
CA PHE A 120 -8.27 -13.06 8.42
C PHE A 120 -7.01 -12.29 8.03
N THR A 121 -6.81 -11.08 8.55
CA THR A 121 -5.60 -10.29 8.32
C THR A 121 -4.35 -11.04 8.78
N GLN A 122 -4.34 -11.58 10.00
CA GLN A 122 -3.18 -12.31 10.51
C GLN A 122 -2.90 -13.59 9.74
N ARG A 123 -3.94 -14.32 9.32
CA ARG A 123 -3.79 -15.51 8.46
C ARG A 123 -3.10 -15.14 7.14
N ASP A 124 -3.52 -14.05 6.50
CA ASP A 124 -3.03 -13.66 5.18
C ASP A 124 -1.64 -13.02 5.25
N VAL A 125 -1.38 -12.16 6.24
CA VAL A 125 -0.04 -11.58 6.46
C VAL A 125 0.98 -12.68 6.73
N ARG A 126 0.64 -13.69 7.54
CA ARG A 126 1.56 -14.80 7.82
C ARG A 126 1.96 -15.58 6.57
N GLU A 127 1.03 -15.72 5.62
CA GLU A 127 1.32 -16.36 4.34
C GLU A 127 2.18 -15.47 3.43
N ILE A 128 1.86 -14.17 3.35
CA ILE A 128 2.58 -13.21 2.50
C ILE A 128 4.03 -13.04 2.99
N GLU A 129 4.25 -13.01 4.30
CA GLU A 129 5.57 -12.93 4.92
C GLU A 129 6.25 -14.30 5.10
N HIS A 130 5.70 -15.37 4.51
CA HIS A 130 6.33 -16.68 4.56
C HIS A 130 7.47 -16.76 3.54
N HIS A 131 8.66 -17.12 4.02
CA HIS A 131 9.84 -17.31 3.17
C HIS A 131 10.08 -18.80 2.94
N VAL A 132 10.20 -19.21 1.69
CA VAL A 132 10.79 -20.49 1.32
C VAL A 132 12.30 -20.43 1.59
N ALA A 133 12.88 -21.55 2.03
CA ALA A 133 14.28 -21.58 2.45
C ALA A 133 15.27 -21.45 1.29
N GLU A 134 14.88 -21.89 0.09
CA GLU A 134 15.69 -21.87 -1.12
C GLU A 134 14.87 -21.16 -2.22
N PRO A 135 15.03 -19.83 -2.41
CA PRO A 135 14.42 -19.12 -3.53
C PRO A 135 15.12 -19.46 -4.84
N ASP A 136 14.44 -19.26 -5.97
CA ASP A 136 14.98 -19.55 -7.31
C ASP A 136 15.93 -18.45 -7.79
N LEU A 137 15.73 -17.21 -7.32
CA LEU A 137 16.54 -16.03 -7.61
C LEU A 137 16.56 -15.10 -6.40
N THR A 138 17.73 -14.56 -6.06
CA THR A 138 17.86 -13.49 -5.08
C THR A 138 18.25 -12.20 -5.77
N VAL A 139 17.43 -11.16 -5.59
CA VAL A 139 17.69 -9.81 -6.07
C VAL A 139 17.96 -8.92 -4.87
N ASN A 140 19.16 -8.34 -4.81
CA ASN A 140 19.46 -7.29 -3.86
C ASN A 140 19.11 -5.93 -4.48
N VAL A 141 18.12 -5.27 -3.89
CA VAL A 141 17.66 -3.94 -4.27
C VAL A 141 18.26 -2.93 -3.31
N VAL A 142 19.02 -1.98 -3.86
CA VAL A 142 19.65 -0.93 -3.06
C VAL A 142 19.04 0.42 -3.40
N ALA A 143 18.42 1.05 -2.42
CA ALA A 143 17.87 2.39 -2.55
C ALA A 143 18.90 3.46 -2.19
N LYS A 144 18.88 4.56 -2.95
CA LYS A 144 19.73 5.75 -2.73
C LYS A 144 18.99 7.01 -3.19
N GLN A 145 19.36 8.17 -2.69
CA GLN A 145 18.83 9.47 -3.14
C GLN A 145 19.35 9.81 -4.54
N TRP A 146 18.53 9.90 -5.59
CA TRP A 146 17.14 9.45 -5.69
C TRP A 146 16.98 8.51 -6.89
N SER A 147 17.47 7.28 -6.75
CA SER A 147 17.40 6.23 -7.76
C SER A 147 17.57 4.83 -7.13
N TRP A 148 17.53 3.80 -7.97
CA TRP A 148 17.53 2.39 -7.57
C TRP A 148 18.67 1.64 -8.23
N ASP A 149 19.32 0.75 -7.48
CA ASP A 149 20.28 -0.23 -8.01
C ASP A 149 19.72 -1.63 -7.82
N PHE A 150 19.89 -2.48 -8.83
CA PHE A 150 19.44 -3.87 -8.83
C PHE A 150 20.63 -4.79 -9.05
N ASN A 151 20.91 -5.62 -8.06
CA ASN A 151 21.96 -6.64 -8.07
C ASN A 151 21.31 -8.02 -8.15
N TYR A 152 21.78 -8.88 -9.06
CA TYR A 152 21.38 -10.28 -9.16
C TYR A 152 22.45 -11.13 -8.49
N VAL A 153 22.13 -11.71 -7.34
CA VAL A 153 23.13 -12.29 -6.43
C VAL A 153 23.75 -13.56 -6.99
N GLU A 154 22.95 -14.50 -7.50
CA GLU A 154 23.45 -15.77 -8.02
C GLU A 154 24.18 -15.63 -9.36
N PRO A 155 23.68 -14.85 -10.34
CA PRO A 155 24.40 -14.60 -11.60
C PRO A 155 25.63 -13.69 -11.43
N ASP A 156 25.79 -13.04 -10.27
CA ASP A 156 26.86 -12.09 -9.93
C ASP A 156 27.00 -10.95 -10.96
N VAL A 157 25.86 -10.36 -11.33
CA VAL A 157 25.78 -9.20 -12.21
C VAL A 157 24.82 -8.17 -11.64
N HIS A 158 24.92 -6.94 -12.13
CA HIS A 158 24.03 -5.85 -11.72
C HIS A 158 23.53 -5.06 -12.93
N GLU A 159 22.36 -4.44 -12.80
CA GLU A 159 21.94 -3.41 -13.75
C GLU A 159 22.86 -2.19 -13.63
N PRO A 160 23.06 -1.40 -14.70
CA PRO A 160 23.80 -0.15 -14.61
C PRO A 160 23.27 0.72 -13.47
N ALA A 161 24.19 1.33 -12.72
CA ALA A 161 23.83 2.10 -11.54
C ALA A 161 22.76 3.15 -11.87
N GLY A 162 21.63 3.08 -11.17
CA GLY A 162 20.51 3.97 -11.41
C GLY A 162 20.93 5.42 -11.20
N VAL A 163 20.59 6.26 -12.16
CA VAL A 163 20.76 7.71 -12.06
C VAL A 163 19.41 8.32 -11.70
N GLN A 164 19.44 9.44 -10.98
CA GLN A 164 18.22 10.19 -10.67
C GLN A 164 17.53 10.59 -11.98
N SER A 165 16.26 10.19 -12.11
CA SER A 165 15.41 10.69 -13.18
C SER A 165 14.89 12.07 -12.81
N PHE A 166 14.81 12.95 -13.81
CA PHE A 166 14.11 14.22 -13.67
C PHE A 166 12.88 14.13 -14.57
N GLN A 167 11.68 14.32 -14.01
CA GLN A 167 10.50 14.47 -14.83
C GLN A 167 10.55 15.81 -15.57
N THR A 168 11.21 15.81 -16.73
CA THR A 168 11.32 16.99 -17.61
C THR A 168 10.09 17.19 -18.49
N GLY A 169 9.13 16.25 -18.47
CA GLY A 169 7.96 16.23 -19.34
C GLY A 169 8.29 15.91 -20.80
N GLN A 170 9.51 15.44 -21.09
CA GLN A 170 9.96 15.04 -22.42
C GLN A 170 9.68 13.56 -22.69
N GLU A 171 9.35 13.22 -23.94
CA GLU A 171 9.23 11.83 -24.39
C GLU A 171 10.57 11.09 -24.19
N GLY A 172 10.54 9.88 -23.63
CA GLY A 172 11.73 9.06 -23.31
C GLY A 172 12.22 9.12 -21.85
N ALA A 173 11.70 10.03 -21.00
CA ALA A 173 12.08 10.08 -19.58
C ALA A 173 11.74 8.80 -18.79
N ALA A 174 10.76 8.02 -19.26
CA ALA A 174 10.40 6.72 -18.70
C ALA A 174 11.34 5.59 -19.12
N GLU A 175 12.02 5.71 -20.27
CA GLU A 175 12.98 4.72 -20.80
C GLU A 175 14.34 4.84 -20.11
N ALA A 176 14.66 6.01 -19.56
CA ALA A 176 15.86 6.25 -18.77
C ALA A 176 15.75 5.77 -17.31
N LEU A 177 14.59 5.23 -16.89
CA LEU A 177 14.41 4.72 -15.53
C LEU A 177 15.19 3.41 -15.34
N PRO A 178 15.69 3.14 -14.13
CA PRO A 178 16.22 1.83 -13.78
C PRO A 178 15.19 0.73 -14.08
N VAL A 179 15.64 -0.37 -14.67
CA VAL A 179 14.78 -1.50 -15.04
C VAL A 179 15.21 -2.73 -14.27
N LEU A 180 14.28 -3.31 -13.50
CA LEU A 180 14.45 -4.60 -12.83
C LEU A 180 13.88 -5.71 -13.71
N TYR A 181 14.66 -6.74 -14.03
CA TYR A 181 14.19 -7.91 -14.76
C TYR A 181 13.89 -9.06 -13.80
N LEU A 182 12.77 -9.75 -14.01
CA LEU A 182 12.35 -10.91 -13.20
C LEU A 182 11.87 -12.04 -14.12
N PRO A 183 12.29 -13.29 -13.88
CA PRO A 183 11.76 -14.42 -14.64
C PRO A 183 10.36 -14.80 -14.15
N VAL A 184 9.42 -14.99 -15.08
CA VAL A 184 8.06 -15.45 -14.77
C VAL A 184 8.08 -16.87 -14.20
N GLY A 185 7.27 -17.11 -13.17
CA GLY A 185 7.08 -18.41 -12.53
C GLY A 185 8.16 -18.81 -11.52
N GLN A 186 9.20 -18.01 -11.34
CA GLN A 186 10.27 -18.24 -10.36
C GLN A 186 10.00 -17.48 -9.07
N THR A 187 10.34 -18.07 -7.93
CA THR A 187 10.24 -17.42 -6.62
C THR A 187 11.45 -16.53 -6.40
N VAL A 188 11.21 -15.22 -6.35
CA VAL A 188 12.26 -14.22 -6.19
C VAL A 188 12.29 -13.74 -4.74
N GLU A 189 13.46 -13.83 -4.11
CA GLU A 189 13.74 -13.14 -2.84
C GLU A 189 14.30 -11.75 -3.11
N PHE A 190 13.61 -10.74 -2.60
CA PHE A 190 14.09 -9.37 -2.60
C PHE A 190 14.79 -9.09 -1.29
N GLN A 191 16.09 -8.83 -1.33
CA GLN A 191 16.85 -8.29 -0.22
C GLN A 191 16.93 -6.78 -0.39
N LEU A 192 16.48 -6.03 0.59
CA LEU A 192 16.27 -4.59 0.49
C LEU A 192 17.20 -3.85 1.44
N ASP A 193 18.10 -3.06 0.87
CA ASP A 193 19.02 -2.21 1.61
C ASP A 193 18.86 -0.73 1.21
N SER A 194 19.15 0.16 2.15
CA SER A 194 19.25 1.59 1.87
C SER A 194 20.63 2.12 2.22
N ARG A 195 21.14 2.98 1.33
CA ARG A 195 22.43 3.67 1.47
C ARG A 195 22.35 4.97 2.29
N ASP A 196 21.17 5.53 2.48
CA ASP A 196 21.05 6.87 3.05
C ASP A 196 19.88 7.05 4.02
N VAL A 197 18.66 7.17 3.49
CA VAL A 197 17.44 7.45 4.25
C VAL A 197 16.48 6.27 4.13
N ILE A 198 15.38 6.31 4.86
CA ILE A 198 14.34 5.29 4.70
C ILE A 198 13.70 5.48 3.31
N HIS A 199 13.54 4.38 2.59
CA HIS A 199 12.78 4.30 1.34
C HIS A 199 11.74 3.19 1.46
N SER A 200 10.89 3.02 0.46
CA SER A 200 9.97 1.88 0.41
C SER A 200 9.86 1.39 -1.01
N PHE A 201 10.22 0.12 -1.20
CA PHE A 201 10.19 -0.54 -2.49
C PHE A 201 8.77 -1.02 -2.77
N TRP A 202 8.14 -0.45 -3.79
CA TRP A 202 6.76 -0.78 -4.17
C TRP A 202 6.62 -1.00 -5.67
N VAL A 203 6.28 -2.24 -6.04
CA VAL A 203 5.79 -2.57 -7.38
C VAL A 203 4.26 -2.53 -7.34
N VAL A 204 3.67 -1.57 -8.05
CA VAL A 204 2.26 -1.18 -7.85
C VAL A 204 1.31 -2.36 -8.09
N ASP A 205 1.48 -3.07 -9.20
CA ASP A 205 0.62 -4.18 -9.61
C ASP A 205 0.84 -5.47 -8.79
N PHE A 206 1.92 -5.55 -8.02
CA PHE A 206 2.17 -6.67 -7.11
C PHE A 206 1.35 -6.54 -5.81
N LEU A 207 0.82 -5.34 -5.53
CA LEU A 207 0.03 -5.00 -4.35
C LEU A 207 0.78 -5.21 -3.01
N TYR A 208 2.10 -5.27 -3.04
CA TYR A 208 2.94 -5.43 -1.88
C TYR A 208 4.09 -4.42 -1.91
N LYS A 209 4.42 -3.86 -0.75
CA LYS A 209 5.54 -2.95 -0.55
C LYS A 209 6.25 -3.30 0.74
N LYS A 210 7.54 -2.98 0.80
CA LYS A 210 8.32 -3.12 2.04
C LYS A 210 9.33 -1.98 2.16
N ASP A 211 9.41 -1.47 3.38
CA ASP A 211 10.26 -0.34 3.71
C ASP A 211 11.70 -0.81 3.90
N MET A 212 12.64 0.06 3.51
CA MET A 212 14.08 -0.20 3.47
C MET A 212 14.75 0.73 4.47
N PHE A 213 15.57 0.17 5.36
CA PHE A 213 16.17 0.90 6.46
C PHE A 213 17.70 0.92 6.31
N PRO A 214 18.35 2.10 6.46
CA PRO A 214 19.81 2.15 6.49
C PRO A 214 20.37 1.25 7.61
N GLY A 215 21.35 0.42 7.27
CA GLY A 215 22.01 -0.49 8.22
C GLY A 215 21.18 -1.72 8.64
N HIS A 216 20.02 -1.97 8.02
CA HIS A 216 19.23 -3.17 8.28
C HIS A 216 18.57 -3.69 7.00
N THR A 217 19.04 -4.83 6.50
CA THR A 217 18.44 -5.52 5.36
C THR A 217 17.07 -6.07 5.74
N THR A 218 16.05 -5.70 4.98
CA THR A 218 14.73 -6.36 5.06
C THR A 218 14.55 -7.24 3.83
N SER A 219 13.71 -8.27 3.92
CA SER A 219 13.44 -9.10 2.75
C SER A 219 12.00 -9.55 2.67
N PHE A 220 11.58 -9.91 1.46
CA PHE A 220 10.30 -10.56 1.18
C PHE A 220 10.42 -11.40 -0.09
N GLN A 221 9.49 -12.32 -0.30
CA GLN A 221 9.48 -13.20 -1.46
C GLN A 221 8.19 -13.07 -2.26
N ILE A 222 8.32 -13.07 -3.58
CA ILE A 222 7.19 -13.04 -4.52
C ILE A 222 7.50 -13.93 -5.72
N THR A 223 6.47 -14.59 -6.24
CA THR A 223 6.53 -15.32 -7.51
C THR A 223 5.69 -14.57 -8.56
N PRO A 224 6.30 -13.89 -9.55
CA PRO A 224 5.57 -13.29 -10.65
C PRO A 224 4.91 -14.37 -11.51
N THR A 225 3.64 -14.23 -11.85
CA THR A 225 2.87 -15.25 -12.59
C THR A 225 2.49 -14.81 -14.00
N ARG A 226 2.89 -13.59 -14.38
CA ARG A 226 2.52 -12.97 -15.65
C ARG A 226 3.66 -12.13 -16.19
N GLU A 227 3.97 -12.33 -17.47
CA GLU A 227 4.90 -11.48 -18.20
C GLU A 227 4.30 -10.09 -18.48
N GLY A 228 5.14 -9.07 -18.48
CA GLY A 228 4.73 -7.70 -18.72
C GLY A 228 5.68 -6.67 -18.11
N VAL A 229 5.35 -5.41 -18.36
CA VAL A 229 6.07 -4.25 -17.80
C VAL A 229 5.21 -3.62 -16.72
N TYR A 230 5.77 -3.49 -15.52
CA TYR A 230 5.10 -2.96 -14.34
C TYR A 230 5.82 -1.72 -13.81
N ALA A 231 5.05 -0.83 -13.19
CA ALA A 231 5.58 0.39 -12.60
C ALA A 231 6.05 0.17 -11.15
N GLY A 232 7.27 0.60 -10.88
CA GLY A 232 7.87 0.68 -9.57
C GLY A 232 7.94 2.11 -9.04
N LYS A 233 7.73 2.29 -7.74
CA LYS A 233 7.72 3.60 -7.06
C LYS A 233 8.39 3.52 -5.69
N CYS A 234 8.97 4.63 -5.27
CA CYS A 234 9.25 4.86 -3.86
C CYS A 234 7.96 5.21 -3.11
N ALA A 235 7.70 4.55 -1.99
CA ALA A 235 6.47 4.73 -1.19
C ALA A 235 6.71 5.24 0.25
N GLU A 236 7.91 5.74 0.54
CA GLU A 236 8.27 6.42 1.80
C GLU A 236 9.05 7.70 1.48
N LEU A 237 8.72 8.81 2.16
CA LEU A 237 9.25 10.13 1.81
C LEU A 237 10.77 10.20 2.02
N CYS A 238 11.52 10.25 0.91
CA CYS A 238 12.99 10.17 0.92
C CYS A 238 13.72 11.47 0.56
N GLY A 239 13.00 12.59 0.42
CA GLY A 239 13.58 13.92 0.18
C GLY A 239 12.95 14.65 -1.01
N GLU A 240 13.70 15.61 -1.56
CA GLU A 240 13.22 16.56 -2.57
C GLU A 240 12.65 15.90 -3.83
N TYR A 241 13.32 14.86 -4.34
CA TYR A 241 12.89 14.16 -5.56
C TYR A 241 12.24 12.81 -5.27
N HIS A 242 11.55 12.69 -4.13
CA HIS A 242 10.84 11.47 -3.76
C HIS A 242 9.86 10.98 -4.84
N SER A 243 9.12 11.90 -5.49
CA SER A 243 8.16 11.54 -6.54
C SER A 243 8.79 11.04 -7.83
N ASP A 244 10.06 11.37 -8.06
CA ASP A 244 10.80 11.03 -9.29
C ASP A 244 11.61 9.74 -9.11
N MET A 245 11.57 9.15 -7.92
CA MET A 245 12.25 7.91 -7.58
C MET A 245 11.45 6.68 -8.07
N LEU A 246 11.37 6.57 -9.40
CA LEU A 246 10.62 5.55 -10.15
C LEU A 246 11.57 4.51 -10.74
N PHE A 247 11.02 3.33 -11.03
CA PHE A 247 11.71 2.26 -11.76
C PHE A 247 10.69 1.44 -12.54
N ASN A 248 11.15 0.66 -13.52
CA ASN A 248 10.29 -0.29 -14.24
C ASN A 248 10.65 -1.71 -13.83
N VAL A 249 9.67 -2.61 -13.89
CA VAL A 249 9.88 -4.04 -13.66
C VAL A 249 9.44 -4.80 -14.90
N HIS A 250 10.37 -5.52 -15.52
CA HIS A 250 10.12 -6.37 -16.68
C HIS A 250 10.03 -7.81 -16.18
N VAL A 251 8.82 -8.35 -16.15
CA VAL A 251 8.63 -9.79 -15.94
C VAL A 251 8.67 -10.46 -17.31
N VAL A 252 9.66 -11.31 -17.51
CA VAL A 252 10.00 -11.89 -18.82
C VAL A 252 10.11 -13.41 -18.74
N SER A 253 10.21 -14.05 -19.90
CA SER A 253 10.50 -15.48 -19.97
C SER A 253 11.88 -15.79 -19.39
N GLN A 254 12.11 -17.04 -18.96
CA GLN A 254 13.43 -17.46 -18.46
C GLN A 254 14.54 -17.23 -19.50
N GLU A 255 14.27 -17.51 -20.79
CA GLU A 255 15.24 -17.33 -21.87
C GLU A 255 15.66 -15.86 -22.03
N GLU A 256 14.69 -14.93 -21.96
CA GLU A 256 14.96 -13.49 -22.05
C GLU A 256 15.69 -12.97 -20.81
N PHE A 257 15.35 -13.49 -19.62
CA PHE A 257 16.06 -13.18 -18.39
C PHE A 257 17.53 -13.61 -18.48
N ASP A 258 17.78 -14.86 -18.87
CA ASP A 258 19.14 -15.40 -18.99
C ASP A 258 19.97 -14.64 -20.04
N ALA A 259 19.35 -14.28 -21.17
CA ALA A 259 19.97 -13.46 -22.20
C ALA A 259 20.35 -12.06 -21.67
N ARG A 260 19.48 -11.44 -20.86
CA ARG A 260 19.78 -10.15 -20.21
C ARG A 260 20.93 -10.28 -19.22
N MET A 261 20.97 -11.33 -18.40
CA MET A 261 22.08 -11.54 -17.46
C MET A 261 23.42 -11.68 -18.19
N GLN A 262 23.43 -12.42 -19.30
CA GLN A 262 24.63 -12.56 -20.14
C GLN A 262 25.03 -11.21 -20.77
N GLU A 263 24.07 -10.43 -21.26
CA GLU A 263 24.33 -9.10 -21.81
C GLU A 263 24.98 -8.17 -20.77
N LEU A 264 24.49 -8.17 -19.53
CA LEU A 264 25.07 -7.40 -18.42
C LEU A 264 26.52 -7.83 -18.13
N ALA A 265 26.77 -9.14 -18.12
CA ALA A 265 28.12 -9.68 -17.95
C ALA A 265 29.05 -9.26 -19.09
N ASP A 266 28.60 -9.32 -20.34
CA ASP A 266 29.37 -8.94 -21.53
C ASP A 266 29.69 -7.44 -21.55
N GLN A 267 28.82 -6.61 -20.97
CA GLN A 267 29.02 -5.17 -20.76
C GLN A 267 29.98 -4.86 -19.59
N GLY A 268 30.38 -5.87 -18.81
CA GLY A 268 31.27 -5.72 -17.67
C GLY A 268 30.58 -5.29 -16.37
N ASN A 269 29.24 -5.36 -16.30
CA ASN A 269 28.47 -5.08 -15.08
C ASN A 269 28.44 -6.31 -14.15
N THR A 270 29.63 -6.82 -13.82
CA THR A 270 29.81 -7.99 -12.95
C THR A 270 30.00 -7.58 -11.51
N GLY A 271 29.61 -8.43 -10.57
CA GLY A 271 29.63 -8.15 -9.13
C GLY A 271 28.34 -7.50 -8.65
N GLN A 272 28.41 -6.87 -7.47
CA GLN A 272 27.27 -6.21 -6.84
C GLN A 272 27.62 -4.76 -6.50
N LEU A 273 26.68 -3.85 -6.72
CA LEU A 273 26.76 -2.47 -6.27
C LEU A 273 26.49 -2.43 -4.77
N GLY A 274 27.56 -2.47 -3.97
CA GLY A 274 27.51 -2.53 -2.51
C GLY A 274 26.88 -1.31 -1.85
N VAL A 275 26.58 -1.44 -0.56
CA VAL A 275 26.04 -0.35 0.29
C VAL A 275 27.12 0.62 0.75
N ASP A 276 28.39 0.39 0.45
CA ASP A 276 29.53 1.26 0.77
C ASP A 276 29.56 2.54 -0.09
N LEU A 277 28.79 2.58 -1.18
CA LEU A 277 28.58 3.75 -2.03
C LEU A 277 27.67 4.82 -1.38
N ASN A 278 27.81 5.00 -0.07
CA ASN A 278 27.02 5.90 0.76
C ASN A 278 27.43 7.37 0.56
N ARG A 279 26.49 8.29 0.79
CA ARG A 279 26.78 9.71 0.93
C ARG A 279 27.49 9.95 2.26
N ASN A 280 28.82 9.74 2.28
CA ASN A 280 29.74 10.03 3.39
C ASN A 280 29.33 9.45 4.76
N GLU A 281 29.75 8.21 5.05
CA GLU A 281 29.72 7.68 6.42
C GLU A 281 30.61 8.47 7.39
N GLU A 282 31.59 9.23 6.91
CA GLU A 282 32.46 10.06 7.76
C GLU A 282 31.71 11.20 8.49
N ASP A 283 30.48 11.53 8.05
CA ASP A 283 29.75 12.70 8.52
C ASP A 283 28.71 12.40 9.63
N TRP A 284 28.46 11.13 9.96
CA TRP A 284 27.50 10.73 11.02
C TRP A 284 27.99 11.04 12.44
N SER A 285 29.24 11.48 12.59
CA SER A 285 29.82 12.04 13.83
C SER A 285 29.23 13.40 14.23
N MET A 286 28.04 13.78 13.75
CA MET A 286 27.44 15.10 14.03
C MET A 286 27.31 15.37 15.53
N ARG A 287 27.08 14.32 16.34
CA ARG A 287 27.08 14.43 17.81
C ARG A 287 28.48 14.62 18.37
N GLU A 288 29.47 13.86 17.90
CA GLU A 288 30.87 13.99 18.32
C GLU A 288 31.47 15.34 17.92
N ARG A 289 31.20 15.83 16.71
CA ARG A 289 31.61 17.17 16.24
C ARG A 289 30.84 18.29 16.93
N TYR A 290 29.57 18.09 17.27
CA TYR A 290 28.83 19.03 18.09
C TYR A 290 29.45 19.13 19.49
N ASP A 291 29.79 18.00 20.10
CA ASP A 291 30.40 17.90 21.42
C ASP A 291 31.85 18.46 21.42
N GLU A 292 32.63 18.24 20.35
CA GLU A 292 33.95 18.86 20.12
C GLU A 292 33.86 20.38 19.91
N ALA A 293 32.86 20.84 19.15
CA ALA A 293 32.62 22.26 18.92
C ALA A 293 31.99 22.98 20.14
N HIS A 294 31.34 22.23 21.04
CA HIS A 294 30.66 22.73 22.24
C HIS A 294 31.06 21.95 23.49
N PRO A 295 32.35 22.02 23.92
CA PRO A 295 32.90 21.18 24.97
C PRO A 295 32.22 21.34 26.34
N ARG A 296 31.46 22.42 26.57
CA ARG A 296 30.70 22.63 27.81
C ARG A 296 29.53 21.66 27.99
N ASN A 297 29.08 20.99 26.93
CA ASN A 297 27.97 20.03 27.00
C ASN A 297 28.44 18.60 27.33
N ALA A 298 29.72 18.28 27.07
CA ALA A 298 30.29 16.96 27.36
C ALA A 298 30.51 16.72 28.86
N GLU A 299 30.72 17.78 29.65
CA GLU A 299 30.93 17.69 31.11
C GLU A 299 29.63 17.42 31.89
N ARG A 300 28.45 17.65 31.29
CA ARG A 300 27.17 17.49 31.99
C ARG A 300 26.71 16.03 32.08
N THR A 301 27.25 15.15 31.25
CA THR A 301 26.90 13.72 31.19
C THR A 301 27.81 12.82 32.03
N THR A 302 28.89 13.34 32.60
CA THR A 302 29.87 12.54 33.36
C THR A 302 29.91 12.82 34.86
N THR A 303 28.97 13.60 35.40
CA THR A 303 28.84 13.71 36.86
C THR A 303 28.10 12.48 37.40
N PRO A 304 28.74 11.57 38.16
CA PRO A 304 28.02 10.52 38.84
C PRO A 304 27.15 11.18 39.91
N ALA A 305 25.94 10.66 40.13
CA ALA A 305 25.10 11.07 41.25
C ALA A 305 25.85 10.81 42.57
N GLY A 306 26.52 11.84 43.09
CA GLY A 306 27.25 11.83 44.34
C GLY A 306 26.33 12.28 45.48
N GLU A 307 26.09 11.34 46.39
CA GLU A 307 25.82 11.49 47.84
C GLU A 307 25.33 12.88 48.31
N GLU A 308 24.02 12.98 48.54
CA GLU A 308 23.44 14.01 49.39
C GLU A 308 23.44 13.49 50.84
N THR A 309 24.47 13.86 51.60
CA THR A 309 24.53 13.68 53.06
C THR A 309 23.76 14.79 53.78
N ASP A 310 22.73 14.39 54.51
CA ASP A 310 22.17 14.88 55.78
C ASP A 310 22.61 16.28 56.30
N GLN A 311 21.66 17.24 56.27
CA GLN A 311 21.38 18.25 57.32
C GLN A 311 19.90 18.61 57.33
#